data_AF-A0A5C7IW28-F1
#
_entry.id   AF-A0A5C7IW28-F1
#
_cell.length_a   1.000
_cell.length_b   1.000
_cell.length_c   1.000
_cell.angle_alpha   90.00
_cell.angle_beta   90.00
_cell.angle_gamma   90.00
#
_symmetry.space_group_name_H-M   'P 1'
#
loop_
_entity.id
_entity.type
_entity.pdbx_description
1 polymer ?
#
loop_
_entity_poly.entity_id
_entity_poly.type
_entity_poly.pdbx_seq_one_letter_code
_entity_poly.pdbx_strand_id
1 'polypeptide(L)'
;MPNPRVFLDLNIGGQPVGRLVIELFSDSTPKTAENFRALCTGEKGIGKNRKALHYKGTTFHSVIPRSMFNGGDLTEGTNNSQFIICTDKTEWLDGINVVFGIVVEGFNVMKTVQKVGSISGLTSKPVTISDCGQL
;
A
#
# COMPACT_ATOMS: atom_id res chain seq x y z
N MET A 1 16.18 12.15 -12.59
CA MET A 1 14.73 12.14 -12.92
C MET A 1 13.97 12.46 -11.64
N PRO A 2 12.79 13.09 -11.70
CA PRO A 2 11.98 13.27 -10.50
C PRO A 2 11.53 11.92 -9.92
N ASN A 3 11.34 11.88 -8.60
CA ASN A 3 10.81 10.71 -7.92
C ASN A 3 9.40 10.37 -8.44
N PRO A 4 9.11 9.11 -8.83
CA PRO A 4 7.80 8.71 -9.33
C PRO A 4 6.71 8.91 -8.27
N ARG A 5 5.51 9.24 -8.73
CA ARG A 5 4.30 9.25 -7.89
C ARG A 5 3.33 8.18 -8.35
N VAL A 6 2.76 7.48 -7.39
CA VAL A 6 1.73 6.47 -7.62
C VAL A 6 0.51 6.77 -6.78
N PHE A 7 -0.63 6.21 -7.17
CA PHE A 7 -1.88 6.37 -6.44
C PHE A 7 -2.50 5.03 -6.07
N LEU A 8 -3.24 5.03 -4.96
CA LEU A 8 -4.13 3.95 -4.53
C LEU A 8 -5.52 4.53 -4.26
N ASP A 9 -6.51 4.15 -5.05
CA ASP A 9 -7.92 4.43 -4.76
C ASP A 9 -8.48 3.38 -3.81
N LEU A 10 -9.08 3.84 -2.71
CA LEU A 10 -9.51 2.96 -1.64
C LEU A 10 -11.03 2.90 -1.53
N ASN A 11 -11.52 1.69 -1.29
CA ASN A 11 -12.89 1.42 -0.88
C ASN A 11 -12.92 0.84 0.54
N ILE A 12 -13.98 1.16 1.31
CA ILE A 12 -14.29 0.52 2.59
C ILE A 12 -15.67 -0.13 2.47
N GLY A 13 -15.73 -1.45 2.62
CA GLY A 13 -16.98 -2.21 2.45
C GLY A 13 -17.63 -1.99 1.08
N GLY A 14 -16.81 -1.86 0.03
CA GLY A 14 -17.26 -1.59 -1.34
C GLY A 14 -17.55 -0.12 -1.67
N GLN A 15 -17.55 0.78 -0.69
CA GLN A 15 -17.81 2.21 -0.92
C GLN A 15 -16.50 2.99 -1.10
N PRO A 16 -16.36 3.83 -2.15
CA PRO A 16 -15.18 4.68 -2.33
C PRO A 16 -14.98 5.64 -1.16
N VAL A 17 -13.73 5.74 -0.69
CA VAL A 17 -13.35 6.66 0.40
C VAL A 17 -12.28 7.68 0.00
N GLY A 18 -11.68 7.52 -1.18
CA GLY A 18 -10.76 8.48 -1.77
C GLY A 18 -9.43 7.87 -2.19
N ARG A 19 -8.49 8.75 -2.55
CA ARG A 19 -7.19 8.42 -3.11
C ARG A 19 -6.06 8.70 -2.14
N LEU A 20 -5.09 7.80 -2.07
CA LEU A 20 -3.75 8.08 -1.55
C LEU A 20 -2.82 8.38 -2.71
N VAL A 21 -1.93 9.35 -2.55
CA VAL A 21 -0.80 9.57 -3.47
C VAL A 21 0.49 9.37 -2.69
N ILE A 22 1.39 8.58 -3.26
CA ILE A 22 2.66 8.18 -2.66
C ILE A 22 3.79 8.59 -3.60
N GLU A 23 4.75 9.35 -3.10
CA GLU A 23 6.00 9.63 -3.78
C GLU A 23 7.03 8.56 -3.42
N LEU A 24 7.70 7.98 -4.43
CA LEU A 24 8.63 6.88 -4.28
C LEU A 24 10.07 7.37 -4.35
N PHE A 25 10.90 6.99 -3.38
CA PHE A 25 12.31 7.38 -3.26
C PHE A 25 13.19 6.57 -4.23
N SER A 26 13.01 6.81 -5.53
CA SER A 26 13.74 6.13 -6.60
C SER A 26 15.23 6.49 -6.63
N ASP A 27 15.57 7.67 -6.09
CA ASP A 27 16.94 8.14 -5.89
C ASP A 27 17.71 7.34 -4.82
N SER A 28 17.00 6.85 -3.79
CA SER A 28 17.57 6.23 -2.61
C SER A 28 17.36 4.71 -2.58
N THR A 29 16.21 4.25 -3.08
CA THR A 29 15.76 2.85 -3.05
C THR A 29 15.22 2.37 -4.41
N PRO A 30 16.00 2.52 -5.51
CA PRO A 30 15.51 2.37 -6.88
C PRO A 30 14.81 1.04 -7.16
N LYS A 31 15.37 -0.07 -6.67
CA LYS A 31 14.81 -1.42 -6.91
C LYS A 31 13.47 -1.62 -6.21
N THR A 32 13.35 -1.17 -4.97
CA THR A 32 12.12 -1.29 -4.16
C THR A 32 11.04 -0.36 -4.69
N ALA A 33 11.41 0.89 -4.99
CA ALA A 33 10.54 1.86 -5.62
C ALA A 33 9.99 1.36 -6.97
N GLU A 34 10.85 0.83 -7.84
CA GLU A 34 10.43 0.28 -9.14
C GLU A 34 9.52 -0.94 -9.01
N ASN A 35 9.79 -1.84 -8.05
CA ASN A 35 8.90 -2.96 -7.77
C ASN A 35 7.49 -2.47 -7.37
N PHE A 36 7.40 -1.54 -6.42
CA PHE A 36 6.13 -1.00 -5.98
C PHE A 36 5.39 -0.26 -7.10
N ARG A 37 6.11 0.56 -7.89
CA ARG A 37 5.57 1.27 -9.04
C ARG A 37 4.98 0.32 -10.08
N ALA A 38 5.73 -0.70 -10.46
CA ALA A 38 5.29 -1.69 -11.45
C ALA A 38 4.07 -2.50 -10.97
N LEU A 39 3.99 -2.79 -9.67
CA LEU A 39 2.81 -3.43 -9.06
C LEU A 39 1.61 -2.49 -8.94
N CYS A 40 1.82 -1.18 -8.86
CA CYS A 40 0.73 -0.20 -8.96
C CYS A 40 0.17 -0.12 -10.38
N THR A 41 1.01 -0.22 -11.42
CA THR A 41 0.56 -0.11 -12.83
C THR A 41 0.07 -1.44 -13.41
N GLY A 42 0.50 -2.57 -12.86
CA GLY A 42 0.19 -3.90 -13.40
C GLY A 42 0.91 -4.21 -14.72
N GLU A 43 1.88 -3.39 -15.13
CA GLU A 43 2.53 -3.48 -16.45
C GLU A 43 3.30 -4.79 -16.68
N LYS A 44 3.63 -5.52 -15.61
CA LYS A 44 4.33 -6.82 -15.69
C LYS A 44 3.39 -7.99 -15.97
N GLY A 45 2.08 -7.74 -16.07
CA GLY A 45 1.10 -8.74 -16.46
C GLY A 45 0.93 -9.86 -15.42
N ILE A 46 1.05 -11.10 -15.86
CA ILE A 46 0.79 -12.29 -15.04
C ILE A 46 2.10 -12.88 -14.50
N GLY A 47 2.16 -13.10 -13.18
CA GLY A 47 3.30 -13.73 -12.51
C GLY A 47 3.28 -15.26 -12.60
N LYS A 48 4.33 -15.89 -12.07
CA LYS A 48 4.54 -17.36 -12.12
C LYS A 48 3.36 -18.18 -11.56
N ASN A 49 2.61 -17.63 -10.62
CA ASN A 49 1.46 -18.29 -9.98
C ASN A 49 0.14 -18.05 -10.71
N ARG A 50 0.16 -17.59 -11.98
CA ARG A 50 -1.02 -17.19 -12.76
C ARG A 50 -1.85 -16.07 -12.11
N LYS A 51 -1.26 -15.35 -11.16
CA LYS A 51 -1.86 -14.17 -10.53
C LYS A 51 -1.35 -12.90 -11.20
N ALA A 52 -2.21 -11.90 -11.32
CA ALA A 52 -1.82 -10.59 -11.82
C ALA A 52 -0.80 -9.95 -10.86
N LEU A 53 0.26 -9.37 -11.43
CA LEU A 53 1.24 -8.57 -10.69
C LEU A 53 0.73 -7.14 -10.55
N HIS A 54 -0.40 -6.97 -9.86
CA HIS A 54 -1.13 -5.70 -9.80
C HIS A 54 -1.85 -5.56 -8.44
N TYR A 55 -1.67 -4.43 -7.76
CA TYR A 55 -2.33 -4.17 -6.47
C TYR A 55 -3.84 -3.94 -6.55
N LYS A 56 -4.38 -3.64 -7.73
CA LYS A 56 -5.81 -3.49 -7.94
C LYS A 56 -6.56 -4.74 -7.49
N GLY A 57 -7.54 -4.55 -6.61
CA GLY A 57 -8.35 -5.60 -6.00
C GLY A 57 -7.77 -6.22 -4.73
N THR A 58 -6.53 -5.90 -4.35
CA THR A 58 -5.96 -6.36 -3.05
C THR A 58 -6.55 -5.60 -1.87
N THR A 59 -6.34 -6.11 -0.67
CA THR A 59 -6.82 -5.50 0.57
C THR A 59 -5.69 -5.11 1.50
N PHE A 60 -5.97 -4.14 2.39
CA PHE A 60 -5.23 -4.01 3.63
C PHE A 60 -5.76 -5.05 4.61
N HIS A 61 -5.01 -6.14 4.77
CA HIS A 61 -5.39 -7.25 5.64
C HIS A 61 -5.13 -6.94 7.12
N SER A 62 -4.31 -5.92 7.43
CA SER A 62 -4.12 -5.41 8.78
C SER A 62 -4.15 -3.88 8.82
N VAL A 63 -4.96 -3.30 9.70
CA VAL A 63 -5.05 -1.86 9.94
C VAL A 63 -5.03 -1.64 11.45
N ILE A 64 -3.91 -1.13 11.97
CA ILE A 64 -3.72 -0.81 13.38
C ILE A 64 -3.74 0.73 13.53
N PRO A 65 -4.79 1.31 14.13
CA PRO A 65 -4.93 2.76 14.26
C PRO A 65 -3.77 3.38 15.04
N ARG A 66 -3.27 4.54 14.60
CA ARG A 66 -2.08 5.24 15.15
C ARG A 66 -0.83 4.36 15.18
N SER A 67 -0.71 3.46 14.20
CA SER A 67 0.47 2.65 13.99
C SER A 67 0.68 2.47 12.50
N MET A 68 0.06 1.47 11.87
CA MET A 68 0.36 1.11 10.48
C MET A 68 -0.80 0.38 9.77
N PHE A 69 -0.77 0.41 8.43
CA PHE A 69 -1.59 -0.44 7.57
C PHE A 69 -0.69 -1.40 6.79
N ASN A 70 -1.04 -2.68 6.78
CA ASN A 70 -0.34 -3.69 5.99
C ASN A 70 -1.27 -4.20 4.88
N GLY A 71 -0.76 -4.20 3.64
CA GLY A 71 -1.51 -4.60 2.47
C GLY A 71 -0.60 -5.13 1.37
N GLY A 72 -1.18 -5.32 0.18
CA GLY A 72 -0.43 -5.72 -1.02
C GLY A 72 -0.09 -7.19 -1.11
N ASP A 73 -0.80 -8.07 -0.41
CA ASP A 73 -0.60 -9.52 -0.57
C ASP A 73 -1.18 -10.00 -1.91
N LEU A 74 -0.31 -10.21 -2.90
CA LEU A 74 -0.68 -10.75 -4.20
C LEU A 74 -0.70 -12.28 -4.20
N THR A 75 0.20 -12.91 -3.44
CA THR A 75 0.41 -14.36 -3.39
C THR A 75 0.70 -14.78 -1.96
N GLU A 76 -0.19 -15.62 -1.41
CA GLU A 76 -0.05 -16.20 -0.09
C GLU A 76 1.35 -16.79 0.10
N GLY A 77 2.06 -16.35 1.15
CA GLY A 77 3.35 -16.89 1.55
C GLY A 77 4.59 -16.27 0.91
N THR A 78 4.49 -15.13 0.21
CA THR A 78 5.68 -14.40 -0.29
C THR A 78 5.68 -12.93 0.11
N ASN A 79 6.72 -12.51 0.83
CA ASN A 79 6.92 -11.12 1.29
C ASN A 79 7.26 -10.12 0.16
N ASN A 80 7.27 -10.54 -1.11
CA ASN A 80 7.80 -9.71 -2.22
C ASN A 80 6.86 -8.58 -2.67
N SER A 81 5.60 -8.60 -2.25
CA SER A 81 4.59 -7.59 -2.66
C SER A 81 3.95 -6.87 -1.49
N GLN A 82 4.06 -7.40 -0.26
CA GLN A 82 3.49 -6.77 0.91
C GLN A 82 4.21 -5.45 1.23
N PHE A 83 3.45 -4.47 1.71
CA PHE A 83 3.97 -3.17 2.10
C PHE A 83 3.25 -2.64 3.34
N ILE A 84 3.89 -1.67 3.98
CA ILE A 84 3.41 -1.01 5.19
C ILE A 84 3.25 0.49 4.92
N ILE A 85 2.13 1.07 5.35
CA ILE A 85 1.95 2.52 5.44
C ILE A 85 1.92 2.89 6.92
N CYS A 86 2.92 3.63 7.39
CA CYS A 86 2.95 4.13 8.76
C CYS A 86 2.02 5.35 8.91
N THR A 87 1.25 5.38 9.99
CA THR A 87 0.31 6.46 10.35
C THR A 87 0.77 7.28 11.56
N ASP A 88 1.78 6.78 12.27
CA ASP A 88 2.48 7.41 13.38
C ASP A 88 3.96 6.97 13.35
N LYS A 89 4.78 7.41 14.29
CA LYS A 89 6.18 6.97 14.41
C LYS A 89 6.25 5.48 14.73
N THR A 90 7.05 4.76 13.95
CA THR A 90 7.24 3.30 14.06
C THR A 90 8.73 2.95 14.13
N GLU A 91 9.45 3.52 15.10
CA GLU A 91 10.92 3.38 15.24
C GLU A 91 11.37 1.92 15.43
N TRP A 92 10.49 1.04 15.92
CA TRP A 92 10.79 -0.40 16.04
C TRP A 92 10.89 -1.12 14.69
N LEU A 93 10.55 -0.47 13.57
CA LEU A 93 10.73 -1.00 12.22
C LEU A 93 12.09 -0.58 11.61
N ASP A 94 12.82 0.32 12.26
CA ASP A 94 14.09 0.84 11.75
C ASP A 94 15.14 -0.28 11.66
N GLY A 95 15.82 -0.36 10.52
CA GLY A 95 16.78 -1.43 10.22
C GLY A 95 16.14 -2.79 9.92
N ILE A 96 14.83 -2.94 10.08
CA ILE A 96 14.07 -4.16 9.75
C ILE A 96 13.38 -4.01 8.39
N ASN A 97 12.72 -2.87 8.17
CA ASN A 97 11.98 -2.59 6.95
C ASN A 97 12.68 -1.49 6.14
N VAL A 98 12.70 -1.66 4.81
CA VAL A 98 13.20 -0.63 3.90
C VAL A 98 12.11 0.42 3.68
N VAL A 99 12.38 1.68 4.02
CA VAL A 99 11.51 2.81 3.67
C VAL A 99 11.82 3.22 2.22
N PHE A 100 10.80 3.23 1.37
CA PHE A 100 10.96 3.48 -0.07
C PHE A 100 10.03 4.57 -0.64
N GLY A 101 9.27 5.25 0.21
CA GLY A 101 8.39 6.34 -0.22
C GLY A 101 7.65 7.00 0.94
N ILE A 102 6.82 7.99 0.61
CA ILE A 102 6.02 8.77 1.55
C ILE A 102 4.66 9.11 0.97
N VAL A 103 3.62 9.04 1.80
CA VAL A 103 2.29 9.56 1.43
C VAL A 103 2.35 11.08 1.36
N VAL A 104 2.01 11.65 0.20
CA VAL A 104 2.00 13.10 -0.04
C VAL A 104 0.58 13.67 -0.12
N GLU A 105 -0.43 12.84 -0.43
CA GLU A 105 -1.84 13.23 -0.45
C GLU A 105 -2.74 12.11 0.10
N GLY A 106 -3.93 12.47 0.59
CA GLY A 106 -4.92 11.50 1.07
C GLY A 106 -4.93 11.25 2.59
N PHE A 107 -4.36 12.14 3.41
CA PHE A 107 -4.35 12.00 4.87
C PHE A 107 -5.76 11.88 5.49
N ASN A 108 -6.78 12.49 4.89
CA ASN A 108 -8.19 12.32 5.28
C ASN A 108 -8.70 10.89 5.00
N VAL A 109 -8.26 10.27 3.92
CA VAL A 109 -8.53 8.86 3.59
C VAL A 109 -7.89 7.96 4.63
N MET A 110 -6.62 8.21 5.00
CA MET A 110 -5.93 7.46 6.06
C MET A 110 -6.67 7.56 7.40
N LYS A 111 -7.13 8.76 7.79
CA LYS A 111 -7.96 8.94 9.00
C LYS A 111 -9.27 8.15 8.94
N THR A 112 -9.86 8.00 7.75
CA THR A 112 -11.09 7.24 7.55
C THR A 112 -10.84 5.73 7.63
N VAL A 113 -9.77 5.24 7.03
CA VAL A 113 -9.32 3.83 7.13
C VAL A 113 -9.03 3.44 8.57
N GLN A 114 -8.38 4.32 9.36
CA GLN A 114 -8.12 4.04 10.79
C GLN A 114 -9.40 3.78 11.60
N LYS A 115 -10.55 4.36 11.23
CA LYS A 115 -11.81 4.16 11.97
C LYS A 115 -12.36 2.75 11.86
N VAL A 116 -11.94 1.98 10.85
CA VAL A 116 -12.39 0.59 10.66
C VAL A 116 -11.37 -0.45 11.11
N GLY A 117 -10.15 -0.02 11.49
CA GLY A 117 -9.11 -0.89 12.04
C GLY A 117 -9.28 -1.19 13.53
N SER A 118 -8.41 -2.05 14.05
CA SER A 118 -8.42 -2.46 15.46
C SER A 118 -7.02 -2.75 15.98
N ILE A 119 -6.87 -2.93 17.30
CA ILE A 119 -5.55 -3.22 17.91
C ILE A 119 -4.99 -4.58 17.48
N SER A 120 -5.83 -5.53 17.11
CA SER A 120 -5.41 -6.82 16.56
C SER A 120 -5.07 -6.75 15.07
N GLY A 121 -5.24 -5.58 14.44
CA GLY A 121 -5.08 -5.39 13.00
C GLY A 121 -6.32 -5.74 12.18
N LEU A 122 -7.28 -6.48 12.72
CA LEU A 122 -8.49 -6.84 11.98
C LEU A 122 -9.33 -5.61 11.63
N THR A 123 -9.94 -5.62 10.45
CA THR A 123 -10.82 -4.56 9.97
C THR A 123 -12.29 -4.96 10.12
N SER A 124 -13.13 -4.02 10.56
CA SER A 124 -14.59 -4.21 10.65
C SER A 124 -15.30 -4.24 9.30
N LYS A 125 -14.66 -3.69 8.27
CA LYS A 125 -15.09 -3.73 6.86
C LYS A 125 -13.84 -3.90 5.98
N PRO A 126 -13.94 -4.64 4.86
CA PRO A 126 -12.82 -4.78 3.93
C PRO A 126 -12.34 -3.42 3.45
N VAL A 127 -11.02 -3.18 3.53
CA VAL A 127 -10.36 -2.01 2.96
C VAL A 127 -9.63 -2.47 1.70
N THR A 128 -10.16 -2.12 0.54
CA THR A 128 -9.72 -2.65 -0.76
C THR A 128 -9.09 -1.53 -1.59
N ILE A 129 -8.00 -1.83 -2.30
CA ILE A 129 -7.44 -0.98 -3.34
C ILE A 129 -8.30 -1.19 -4.60
N SER A 130 -9.25 -0.30 -4.86
CA SER A 130 -10.20 -0.43 -5.98
C SER A 130 -9.57 -0.07 -7.32
N ASP A 131 -8.58 0.82 -7.32
CA ASP A 131 -7.74 1.13 -8.48
C ASP A 131 -6.35 1.60 -8.02
N CYS A 132 -5.36 1.47 -8.89
CA CYS A 132 -4.01 1.98 -8.64
C CYS A 132 -3.26 2.22 -9.94
N GLY A 133 -2.19 3.00 -9.87
CA GLY A 133 -1.37 3.32 -11.03
C GLY A 133 -0.27 4.32 -10.72
N GLN A 134 0.43 4.73 -11.77
CA GLN A 134 1.40 5.81 -11.73
C GLN A 134 0.74 7.11 -12.23
N LEU A 135 1.11 8.24 -11.62
CA LEU A 135 0.69 9.59 -12.03
C LEU A 135 1.62 10.17 -13.10
#